data_AF-A0A973BWM0-F1
#
_entry.id   AF-A0A973BWM0-F1
#
_cell.length_a   1.000
_cell.length_b   1.000
_cell.length_c   1.000
_cell.angle_alpha   90.00
_cell.angle_beta   90.00
_cell.angle_gamma   90.00
#
_symmetry.space_group_name_H-M   'P 1'
#
loop_
_entity.id
_entity.type
_entity.pdbx_description
1 polymer ?
#
loop_
_entity_poly.entity_id
_entity_poly.type
_entity_poly.pdbx_seq_one_letter_code
_entity_poly.pdbx_strand_id
1 'polypeptide(L)'
;MDDTGDGDGDGGDGDGDGEGGDGDGDGECGDGTVDRGEDCDDGGESEACNSDCTAASCGDGVLNMTAGEACDDGDDNSDLDADACRTDCMLPWCGDGVRDAAEECDDGNMDDGDGCSSCVVDYGFDCDPAGDGDGDGDGDGDGDGDGDGD
;
A
#
# COMPACT_ATOMS: atom_id res chain seq x y z
N MET A 1 60.13 -24.05 -26.42
CA MET A 1 59.26 -23.63 -25.32
C MET A 1 57.84 -23.58 -25.80
N ASP A 2 57.05 -24.63 -25.73
CA ASP A 2 57.24 -26.07 -25.61
C ASP A 2 55.85 -26.60 -26.00
N ASP A 3 55.81 -27.60 -26.87
CA ASP A 3 54.61 -28.38 -27.18
C ASP A 3 54.21 -29.21 -25.96
N THR A 4 52.96 -29.08 -25.51
CA THR A 4 52.16 -30.13 -24.86
C THR A 4 50.74 -29.96 -25.42
N GLY A 5 50.26 -30.76 -26.38
CA GLY A 5 49.97 -32.20 -26.25
C GLY A 5 48.69 -32.36 -25.44
N ASP A 6 47.51 -32.48 -26.07
CA ASP A 6 46.85 -33.73 -26.49
C ASP A 6 46.16 -34.50 -25.35
N GLY A 7 44.85 -34.74 -25.50
CA GLY A 7 44.04 -35.73 -24.75
C GLY A 7 43.45 -35.23 -23.43
N ASP A 8 42.24 -35.57 -22.99
CA ASP A 8 41.31 -36.61 -23.41
C ASP A 8 39.89 -36.17 -23.00
N GLY A 9 38.89 -36.57 -23.78
CA GLY A 9 37.49 -36.41 -23.39
C GLY A 9 37.08 -37.42 -22.32
N ASP A 10 36.28 -36.94 -21.39
CA ASP A 10 35.22 -37.69 -20.70
C ASP A 10 34.03 -36.70 -20.70
N GLY A 11 32.94 -36.92 -21.41
CA GLY A 11 32.18 -38.16 -21.37
C GLY A 11 31.40 -38.25 -20.06
N GLY A 12 30.73 -37.16 -19.68
CA GLY A 12 29.76 -37.15 -18.59
C GLY A 12 28.35 -37.05 -19.14
N ASP A 13 27.90 -38.11 -19.81
CA ASP A 13 26.48 -38.41 -19.98
C ASP A 13 25.91 -38.64 -18.58
N GLY A 14 25.47 -37.56 -17.94
CA GLY A 14 24.62 -37.60 -16.77
C GLY A 14 23.18 -37.83 -17.21
N ASP A 15 22.91 -39.01 -17.77
CA ASP A 15 21.57 -39.60 -17.84
C ASP A 15 21.15 -39.93 -16.39
N GLY A 16 20.71 -38.89 -15.68
CA GLY A 16 19.94 -39.00 -14.46
C GLY A 16 18.45 -39.00 -14.79
N ASP A 17 18.02 -39.99 -15.58
CA ASP A 17 16.61 -40.37 -15.63
C ASP A 17 16.23 -41.01 -14.29
N GLY A 18 15.39 -40.32 -13.52
CA GLY A 18 14.65 -40.87 -12.39
C GLY A 18 15.27 -40.60 -11.02
N GLU A 19 14.54 -40.19 -9.98
CA GLU A 19 13.10 -40.20 -9.76
C GLU A 19 12.77 -39.10 -8.75
N GLY A 20 11.56 -38.53 -8.87
CA GLY A 20 10.81 -37.82 -7.84
C GLY A 20 11.61 -37.03 -6.80
N GLY A 21 11.73 -35.72 -7.01
CA GLY A 21 11.47 -34.86 -5.86
C GLY A 21 10.01 -35.12 -5.50
N ASP A 22 9.82 -35.70 -4.32
CA ASP A 22 8.54 -36.10 -3.75
C ASP A 22 7.64 -34.86 -3.57
N GLY A 23 7.00 -34.41 -4.66
CA GLY A 23 5.83 -33.54 -4.62
C GLY A 23 4.65 -34.35 -4.14
N ASP A 24 4.72 -34.79 -2.89
CA ASP A 24 3.64 -35.46 -2.16
C ASP A 24 2.53 -34.43 -1.86
N GLY A 25 1.89 -33.89 -2.91
CA GLY A 25 0.70 -33.05 -2.83
C GLY A 25 0.94 -31.63 -2.29
N ASP A 26 1.74 -30.84 -2.99
CA ASP A 26 1.70 -29.39 -2.88
C ASP A 26 0.41 -28.94 -3.61
N GLY A 27 -0.63 -28.59 -2.86
CA GLY A 27 -1.88 -28.09 -3.43
C GLY A 27 -1.62 -27.05 -4.52
N GLU A 28 -2.10 -27.31 -5.72
CA GLU A 28 -1.93 -26.38 -6.83
C GLU A 28 -2.98 -25.29 -6.68
N CYS A 29 -2.58 -24.19 -6.04
CA CYS A 29 -3.46 -23.05 -5.84
C CYS A 29 -4.23 -22.65 -7.11
N GLY A 30 -5.55 -22.65 -6.99
CA GLY A 30 -6.51 -22.33 -8.04
C GLY A 30 -7.09 -23.55 -8.76
N ASP A 31 -6.99 -24.76 -8.20
CA ASP A 31 -7.59 -25.97 -8.77
C ASP A 31 -9.06 -26.20 -8.34
N GLY A 32 -9.54 -25.37 -7.41
CA GLY A 32 -10.89 -25.41 -6.86
C GLY A 32 -11.04 -26.39 -5.69
N THR A 33 -9.94 -26.86 -5.09
CA THR A 33 -9.95 -27.72 -3.92
C THR A 33 -8.95 -27.25 -2.87
N VAL A 34 -9.41 -27.07 -1.63
CA VAL A 34 -8.52 -26.67 -0.53
C VAL A 34 -7.61 -27.83 -0.15
N ASP A 35 -6.34 -27.69 -0.50
CA ASP A 35 -5.30 -28.67 -0.26
C ASP A 35 -4.44 -28.36 0.97
N ARG A 36 -3.48 -29.24 1.27
CA ARG A 36 -2.60 -29.06 2.42
C ARG A 36 -1.64 -27.90 2.17
N GLY A 37 -1.84 -26.80 2.89
CA GLY A 37 -0.99 -25.61 2.79
C GLY A 37 -1.73 -24.38 2.30
N GLU A 38 -2.98 -24.55 1.87
CA GLU A 38 -3.88 -23.48 1.45
C GLU A 38 -4.87 -23.15 2.57
N ASP A 39 -5.17 -21.87 2.73
CA ASP A 39 -6.26 -21.41 3.61
C ASP A 39 -7.62 -21.45 2.88
N CYS A 40 -7.60 -21.35 1.55
CA CYS A 40 -8.76 -21.37 0.66
C CYS A 40 -8.34 -21.76 -0.76
N ASP A 41 -9.29 -22.19 -1.59
CA ASP A 41 -9.11 -22.36 -3.04
C ASP A 41 -10.50 -22.31 -3.70
N ASP A 42 -10.82 -21.13 -4.25
CA ASP A 42 -12.06 -20.89 -4.99
C ASP A 42 -11.87 -21.03 -6.52
N GLY A 43 -10.77 -21.65 -6.95
CA GLY A 43 -10.34 -21.69 -8.34
C GLY A 43 -9.60 -20.41 -8.79
N GLY A 44 -9.01 -19.70 -7.83
CA GLY A 44 -8.30 -18.43 -8.00
C GLY A 44 -8.75 -17.35 -7.01
N GLU A 45 -8.44 -16.09 -7.34
CA GLU A 45 -8.85 -14.92 -6.54
C GLU A 45 -10.39 -14.82 -6.43
N SER A 46 -10.88 -14.60 -5.21
CA SER A 46 -12.28 -14.44 -4.85
C SER A 46 -12.44 -13.40 -3.73
N GLU A 47 -13.68 -13.10 -3.33
CA GLU A 47 -13.95 -12.22 -2.18
C GLU A 47 -13.40 -12.75 -0.84
N ALA A 48 -13.03 -14.03 -0.77
CA ALA A 48 -12.53 -14.67 0.44
C ALA A 48 -11.14 -15.30 0.26
N CYS A 49 -10.62 -15.33 -0.97
CA CYS A 49 -9.40 -16.04 -1.30
C CYS A 49 -8.48 -15.21 -2.19
N ASN A 50 -7.21 -15.14 -1.83
CA ASN A 50 -6.20 -14.48 -2.62
C ASN A 50 -5.71 -15.36 -3.76
N SER A 51 -4.98 -14.73 -4.69
CA SER A 51 -4.39 -15.42 -5.84
C SER A 51 -3.31 -16.45 -5.48
N ASP A 52 -2.80 -16.42 -4.25
CA ASP A 52 -1.83 -17.35 -3.68
C ASP A 52 -2.45 -18.30 -2.63
N CYS A 53 -3.79 -18.37 -2.61
CA CYS A 53 -4.57 -19.29 -1.76
C CYS A 53 -4.41 -19.04 -0.24
N THR A 54 -4.01 -17.82 0.13
CA THR A 54 -4.23 -17.31 1.48
C THR A 54 -5.63 -16.69 1.58
N ALA A 55 -6.16 -16.61 2.79
CA ALA A 55 -7.45 -15.95 3.01
C ALA A 55 -7.35 -14.45 2.68
N ALA A 56 -8.31 -13.92 1.93
CA ALA A 56 -8.35 -12.51 1.59
C ALA A 56 -8.57 -11.64 2.84
N SER A 57 -7.64 -10.73 3.11
CA SER A 57 -7.73 -9.83 4.25
C SER A 57 -6.89 -8.59 4.03
N CYS A 58 -7.52 -7.43 4.20
CA CYS A 58 -6.81 -6.17 4.18
C CYS A 58 -5.62 -6.13 5.16
N GLY A 59 -4.45 -5.77 4.65
CA GLY A 59 -3.18 -5.68 5.38
C GLY A 59 -2.38 -6.98 5.37
N ASP A 60 -2.72 -7.95 4.52
CA ASP A 60 -1.95 -9.18 4.34
C ASP A 60 -0.82 -9.04 3.30
N GLY A 61 -0.72 -7.89 2.63
CA GLY A 61 0.27 -7.58 1.60
C GLY A 61 -0.05 -8.18 0.22
N VAL A 62 -1.26 -8.71 0.03
CA VAL A 62 -1.72 -9.33 -1.21
C VAL A 62 -2.98 -8.63 -1.70
N LEU A 63 -2.81 -7.73 -2.67
CA LEU A 63 -3.91 -7.00 -3.29
C LEU A 63 -4.97 -7.95 -3.88
N ASN A 64 -6.19 -7.88 -3.34
CA ASN A 64 -7.35 -8.61 -3.81
C ASN A 64 -8.48 -7.67 -4.28
N MET A 65 -8.48 -7.37 -5.58
CA MET A 65 -9.49 -6.48 -6.18
C MET A 65 -10.90 -7.10 -6.16
N THR A 66 -11.00 -8.43 -6.11
CA THR A 66 -12.31 -9.11 -6.03
C THR A 66 -12.93 -8.96 -4.64
N ALA A 67 -12.11 -8.97 -3.58
CA ALA A 67 -12.52 -8.68 -2.20
C ALA A 67 -12.80 -7.19 -1.93
N GLY A 68 -12.46 -6.31 -2.88
CA GLY A 68 -12.75 -4.88 -2.82
C GLY A 68 -11.58 -4.01 -2.37
N GLU A 69 -10.37 -4.56 -2.33
CA GLU A 69 -9.15 -3.82 -1.99
C GLU A 69 -8.69 -2.97 -3.18
N ALA A 70 -8.40 -1.70 -2.92
CA ALA A 70 -7.83 -0.78 -3.91
C ALA A 70 -6.30 -0.69 -3.81
N CYS A 71 -5.76 -1.02 -2.64
CA CYS A 71 -4.34 -1.15 -2.32
C CYS A 71 -4.18 -2.18 -1.19
N ASP A 72 -2.99 -2.71 -1.01
CA ASP A 72 -2.60 -3.47 0.17
C ASP A 72 -1.08 -3.41 0.31
N ASP A 73 -0.61 -2.51 1.18
CA ASP A 73 0.81 -2.38 1.54
C ASP A 73 1.15 -3.22 2.79
N GLY A 74 0.24 -4.09 3.23
CA GLY A 74 0.42 -4.97 4.37
C GLY A 74 0.47 -4.21 5.70
N ASP A 75 1.50 -4.50 6.49
CA ASP A 75 1.79 -3.80 7.74
C ASP A 75 2.09 -2.29 7.55
N ASP A 76 2.38 -1.86 6.31
CA ASP A 76 2.63 -0.45 5.99
C ASP A 76 1.34 0.34 5.70
N ASN A 77 0.15 -0.30 5.76
CA ASN A 77 -1.13 0.41 5.75
C ASN A 77 -1.24 1.34 6.98
N SER A 78 -1.66 2.58 6.77
CA SER A 78 -1.67 3.61 7.81
C SER A 78 -2.76 4.63 7.57
N ASP A 79 -3.46 5.03 8.63
CA ASP A 79 -4.42 6.15 8.62
C ASP A 79 -3.80 7.45 9.15
N LEU A 80 -2.47 7.54 9.16
CA LEU A 80 -1.71 8.66 9.73
C LEU A 80 -0.56 9.10 8.83
N ASP A 81 0.00 8.19 8.04
CA ASP A 81 1.10 8.47 7.13
C ASP A 81 0.57 8.94 5.78
N ALA A 82 1.18 9.98 5.23
CA ALA A 82 0.83 10.48 3.91
C ALA A 82 1.19 9.46 2.82
N ASP A 83 0.34 9.38 1.80
CA ASP A 83 0.41 8.53 0.62
C ASP A 83 0.41 7.02 0.92
N ALA A 84 0.07 6.62 2.15
CA ALA A 84 -0.07 5.22 2.53
C ALA A 84 -1.45 4.67 2.17
N CYS A 85 -1.53 3.38 1.85
CA CYS A 85 -2.81 2.68 1.80
C CYS A 85 -3.52 2.79 3.17
N ARG A 86 -4.81 3.12 3.18
CA ARG A 86 -5.58 3.20 4.44
C ARG A 86 -5.75 1.82 5.06
N THR A 87 -6.03 1.77 6.36
CA THR A 87 -6.22 0.48 7.06
C THR A 87 -7.48 -0.27 6.65
N ASP A 88 -8.35 0.36 5.86
CA ASP A 88 -9.47 -0.26 5.15
C ASP A 88 -9.16 -0.67 3.70
N CYS A 89 -7.88 -0.67 3.30
CA CYS A 89 -7.38 -1.06 1.97
C CYS A 89 -7.93 -0.21 0.82
N MET A 90 -8.30 1.02 1.18
CA MET A 90 -8.64 2.06 0.24
C MET A 90 -7.43 2.95 0.00
N LEU A 91 -7.30 3.38 -1.25
CA LEU A 91 -6.29 4.38 -1.60
C LEU A 91 -6.59 5.69 -0.85
N PRO A 92 -5.55 6.47 -0.50
CA PRO A 92 -5.70 7.79 0.10
C PRO A 92 -6.77 8.64 -0.63
N TRP A 93 -7.63 9.31 0.13
CA TRP A 93 -8.73 10.09 -0.42
C TRP A 93 -9.01 11.38 0.35
N CYS A 94 -9.52 12.36 -0.39
CA CYS A 94 -9.87 13.65 0.16
C CYS A 94 -10.95 13.59 1.24
N GLY A 95 -10.61 14.04 2.43
CA GLY A 95 -11.44 14.01 3.63
C GLY A 95 -11.27 12.73 4.45
N ASP A 96 -10.15 12.02 4.31
CA ASP A 96 -9.82 10.85 5.15
C ASP A 96 -9.14 11.24 6.47
N GLY A 97 -8.78 12.52 6.63
CA GLY A 97 -8.13 13.06 7.81
C GLY A 97 -6.60 13.09 7.72
N VAL A 98 -6.03 12.70 6.58
CA VAL A 98 -4.59 12.67 6.34
C VAL A 98 -4.26 13.43 5.08
N ARG A 99 -3.41 14.43 5.21
CA ARG A 99 -2.99 15.25 4.07
C ARG A 99 -1.99 14.51 3.20
N ASP A 100 -2.45 13.99 2.06
CA ASP A 100 -1.62 13.27 1.09
C ASP A 100 -0.91 14.20 0.10
N ALA A 101 0.04 13.68 -0.68
CA ALA A 101 0.81 14.51 -1.62
C ALA A 101 -0.04 15.08 -2.77
N ALA A 102 -1.18 14.45 -3.06
CA ALA A 102 -2.14 14.94 -4.04
C ALA A 102 -3.03 16.08 -3.50
N GLU A 103 -2.95 16.40 -2.21
CA GLU A 103 -3.87 17.26 -1.50
C GLU A 103 -3.18 18.52 -0.96
N GLU A 104 -3.80 19.68 -1.15
CA GLU A 104 -3.29 20.91 -0.56
C GLU A 104 -3.68 21.03 0.91
N CYS A 105 -4.79 20.40 1.28
CA CYS A 105 -5.38 20.30 2.63
C CYS A 105 -6.17 19.00 2.78
N ASP A 106 -6.38 18.60 4.03
CA ASP A 106 -7.37 17.60 4.42
C ASP A 106 -7.86 17.98 5.84
N ASP A 107 -9.16 18.17 6.03
CA ASP A 107 -9.79 18.47 7.33
C ASP A 107 -10.72 17.34 7.81
N GLY A 108 -10.56 16.15 7.24
CA GLY A 108 -11.31 14.95 7.58
C GLY A 108 -12.73 14.91 7.05
N ASN A 109 -13.11 15.79 6.12
CA ASN A 109 -14.42 15.75 5.49
C ASN A 109 -14.41 16.31 4.03
N MET A 110 -15.58 16.36 3.38
CA MET A 110 -15.73 16.87 2.00
C MET A 110 -16.76 18.02 1.92
N ASP A 111 -17.06 18.67 3.05
CA ASP A 111 -17.98 19.80 3.10
C ASP A 111 -17.28 21.04 2.52
N ASP A 112 -18.01 21.81 1.71
CA ASP A 112 -17.43 23.02 1.10
C ASP A 112 -17.48 24.21 2.10
N GLY A 113 -16.43 25.03 2.13
CA GLY A 113 -16.40 26.33 2.81
C GLY A 113 -16.10 26.29 4.31
N ASP A 114 -15.56 25.18 4.81
CA ASP A 114 -15.04 25.03 6.18
C ASP A 114 -13.51 25.17 6.27
N GLY A 115 -12.85 25.37 5.13
CA GLY A 115 -11.40 25.60 5.04
C GLY A 115 -10.72 24.67 4.03
N CYS A 116 -11.33 23.52 3.72
CA CYS A 116 -10.79 22.57 2.75
C CYS A 116 -11.86 22.06 1.77
N SER A 117 -12.08 22.81 0.69
CA SER A 117 -13.02 22.40 -0.36
C SER A 117 -12.32 21.57 -1.44
N SER A 118 -12.72 20.31 -1.63
CA SER A 118 -12.15 19.44 -2.68
C SER A 118 -10.63 19.27 -2.56
N CYS A 119 -10.10 19.22 -1.33
CA CYS A 119 -8.68 19.13 -1.01
C CYS A 119 -7.83 20.28 -1.55
N VAL A 120 -8.49 21.42 -1.74
CA VAL A 120 -7.88 22.70 -2.03
C VAL A 120 -8.25 23.65 -0.91
N VAL A 121 -7.25 24.37 -0.40
CA VAL A 121 -7.45 25.35 0.66
C VAL A 121 -8.43 26.42 0.17
N ASP A 122 -9.46 26.69 0.95
CA ASP A 122 -10.39 27.78 0.63
C ASP A 122 -9.71 29.15 0.68
N TYR A 123 -10.19 30.08 -0.14
CA TYR A 123 -9.59 31.40 -0.21
C TYR A 123 -9.71 32.15 1.13
N GLY A 124 -8.56 32.40 1.77
CA GLY A 124 -8.49 33.08 3.06
C GLY A 124 -8.41 32.15 4.27
N PHE A 125 -8.25 30.84 4.06
CA PHE A 125 -7.91 29.87 5.10
C PHE A 125 -6.43 29.48 4.97
N ASP A 126 -5.76 29.23 6.08
CA ASP A 126 -4.40 28.71 6.12
C ASP A 126 -4.43 27.30 6.74
N CYS A 127 -3.83 26.32 6.05
CA CYS A 127 -3.71 24.96 6.57
C CYS A 127 -2.56 24.91 7.59
N ASP A 128 -2.85 25.34 8.82
CA ASP A 128 -1.90 25.14 9.91
C ASP A 128 -1.87 23.66 10.33
N PRO A 129 -0.69 23.00 10.32
CA PRO A 129 -0.55 21.56 10.59
C PRO A 129 -0.90 21.15 12.03
N ALA A 130 -1.29 22.08 12.91
CA ALA A 130 -1.74 21.79 14.26
C ALA A 130 -3.24 21.45 14.38
N GLY A 131 -4.04 21.59 13.31
CA GLY A 131 -5.48 21.30 13.36
C GLY A 131 -6.29 22.33 14.18
N ASP A 132 -5.73 23.51 14.42
CA ASP A 132 -6.46 24.66 14.91
C ASP A 132 -7.06 25.36 13.67
N GLY A 133 -8.21 24.87 13.21
CA GLY A 133 -9.01 25.56 12.20
C GLY A 133 -9.52 26.90 12.72
N ASP A 134 -8.62 27.88 12.83
CA ASP A 134 -8.96 29.26 13.06
C ASP A 134 -9.40 29.84 11.72
N GLY A 135 -10.68 29.64 11.41
CA GLY A 135 -11.39 30.54 10.52
C GLY A 135 -11.38 31.93 11.15
N ASP A 136 -10.27 32.65 11.00
CA ASP A 136 -10.12 34.05 11.38
C ASP A 136 -10.83 34.92 10.33
N GLY A 137 -12.16 34.83 10.35
CA GLY A 137 -12.98 35.99 10.10
C GLY A 137 -12.61 37.08 11.12
N ASP A 138 -11.82 38.05 10.66
CA ASP A 138 -11.49 39.34 11.25
C ASP A 138 -10.42 39.37 12.37
N GLY A 139 -9.19 39.73 11.98
CA GLY A 139 -8.17 40.19 12.92
C GLY A 139 -7.08 41.01 12.24
N ASP A 140 -7.30 42.32 12.10
CA ASP A 140 -6.23 43.32 11.95
C ASP A 140 -5.26 43.20 13.15
N GLY A 141 -4.32 42.27 13.06
CA GLY A 141 -3.23 42.08 13.99
C GLY A 141 -1.97 42.77 13.49
N ASP A 142 -1.99 44.10 13.42
CA ASP A 142 -0.79 44.93 13.35
C ASP A 142 0.01 44.73 14.66
N GLY A 143 0.67 43.58 14.76
CA GLY A 143 1.64 43.24 15.80
C GLY A 143 3.04 43.71 15.42
N ASP A 144 3.16 44.91 14.83
CA ASP A 144 4.43 45.59 14.69
C ASP A 144 4.87 46.04 16.09
N GLY A 145 5.63 45.16 16.74
CA GLY A 145 6.38 45.49 17.94
C GLY A 145 7.48 46.50 17.65
N ASP A 146 7.12 47.77 17.57
CA ASP A 146 8.06 48.89 17.64
C ASP A 146 8.04 49.47 19.06
N GLY A 147 9.13 49.19 19.78
CA GLY A 147 9.36 49.73 21.11
C GLY A 147 9.73 51.21 21.07
N ASP A 148 9.12 51.99 21.96
CA ASP A 148 9.67 53.24 22.46
C ASP A 148 9.31 53.37 23.94
N GLY A 149 10.32 53.16 24.79
CA GLY A 149 10.24 53.46 26.21
C GLY A 149 10.72 54.88 26.48
N ASP A 150 9.91 55.65 27.18
CA ASP A 150 10.26 56.93 27.83
C ASP A 150 9.78 56.95 29.29
#